data_AF-A0A8S9S7V5-F1
#
_entry.id   AF-A0A8S9S7V5-F1
#
_cell.length_a   1.000
_cell.length_b   1.000
_cell.length_c   1.000
_cell.angle_alpha   90.00
_cell.angle_beta   90.00
_cell.angle_gamma   90.00
#
_symmetry.space_group_name_H-M   'P 1'
#
loop_
_entity.id
_entity.type
_entity.pdbx_description
1 polymer ?
#
loop_
_entity_poly.entity_id
_entity_poly.type
_entity_poly.pdbx_seq_one_letter_code
_entity_poly.pdbx_strand_id
1 'polypeptide(L)'
;MGLLVLPCSTWKFEVTHAPTGFGFTVDLEKRTCTCPEFQVLGLLCRHAIAAASPRNMDYNMFVSEYHVKQTWAETLKGIILPIPDPKDVFVPAEILKVELYPPMTKRTKGKPCIKRKLSAGEFLGIIRYLLIMPEFPILSLPAEVQALVVQRVAHNSIADLYILRATSKSMLALANNGGVYAAFDLFKFPWYVGKRNLLLRRCFEEGNPSTLYVKGVEYFYRLDRHVEGLALIKRAADAGFE
;
A
#
# COMPACT_ATOMS: atom_id res chain seq x y z
N MET A 1 -12.91 15.25 -0.27
CA MET A 1 -12.15 15.79 -1.43
C MET A 1 -13.16 16.31 -2.43
N GLY A 2 -13.61 17.56 -2.30
CA GLY A 2 -14.67 18.10 -3.15
C GLY A 2 -14.11 18.68 -4.44
N LEU A 3 -14.52 18.13 -5.59
CA LEU A 3 -14.36 18.77 -6.90
C LEU A 3 -15.69 19.45 -7.23
N LEU A 4 -15.65 20.73 -7.55
CA LEU A 4 -16.80 21.49 -8.06
C LEU A 4 -16.75 21.43 -9.58
N VAL A 5 -17.86 21.07 -10.22
CA VAL A 5 -17.93 20.87 -11.67
C VAL A 5 -18.96 21.84 -12.23
N LEU A 6 -18.52 22.71 -13.13
CA LEU A 6 -19.35 23.67 -13.84
C LEU A 6 -19.37 23.31 -15.33
N PRO A 7 -20.53 22.97 -15.90
CA PRO A 7 -20.63 22.72 -17.34
C PRO A 7 -20.56 24.04 -18.11
N CYS A 8 -19.55 24.19 -18.97
CA CYS A 8 -19.43 25.34 -19.87
C CYS A 8 -20.12 25.09 -21.21
N SER A 9 -20.20 23.83 -21.66
CA SER A 9 -20.91 23.39 -22.86
C SER A 9 -21.31 21.91 -22.73
N THR A 10 -21.75 21.28 -23.83
CA THR A 10 -22.08 19.84 -23.86
C THR A 10 -20.90 18.96 -23.49
N TRP A 11 -19.70 19.29 -23.99
CA TRP A 11 -18.49 18.46 -23.83
C TRP A 11 -17.38 19.14 -23.03
N LYS A 12 -17.52 20.43 -22.69
CA LYS A 12 -16.53 21.19 -21.92
C LYS A 12 -17.01 21.53 -20.52
N PHE A 13 -16.12 21.35 -19.56
CA PHE A 13 -16.38 21.52 -18.15
C PHE A 13 -15.21 22.25 -17.48
N GLU A 14 -15.55 23.08 -16.51
CA GLU A 14 -14.61 23.67 -15.57
C GLU A 14 -14.69 22.92 -14.24
N VAL A 15 -13.56 22.42 -13.77
CA VAL A 15 -13.46 21.59 -12.57
C VAL A 15 -12.54 22.27 -11.55
N THR A 16 -13.10 22.70 -10.43
CA THR A 16 -12.39 23.45 -9.40
C THR A 16 -12.18 22.61 -8.16
N HIS A 17 -10.97 22.65 -7.61
CA HIS A 17 -10.64 22.00 -6.35
C HIS A 17 -11.17 22.86 -5.19
N ALA A 18 -12.23 22.41 -4.51
CA ALA A 18 -12.79 23.14 -3.36
C ALA A 18 -11.76 23.57 -2.28
N PRO A 19 -10.75 22.75 -1.92
CA PRO A 19 -9.78 23.15 -0.89
C PRO A 19 -8.71 24.14 -1.36
N THR A 20 -8.45 24.28 -2.66
CA THR A 20 -7.32 25.10 -3.17
C THR A 20 -7.74 26.18 -4.15
N GLY A 21 -8.98 26.15 -4.66
CA GLY A 21 -9.50 27.11 -5.63
C GLY A 21 -8.94 26.95 -7.05
N PHE A 22 -8.02 26.02 -7.30
CA PHE A 22 -7.47 25.81 -8.64
C PHE A 22 -8.49 25.16 -9.58
N GLY A 23 -8.80 25.88 -10.67
CA GLY A 23 -9.66 25.45 -11.75
C GLY A 23 -8.90 24.69 -12.83
N PHE A 24 -9.57 23.70 -13.43
CA PHE A 24 -9.07 22.90 -14.53
C PHE A 24 -10.13 22.87 -15.63
N THR A 25 -9.72 23.02 -16.88
CA THR A 25 -10.63 22.91 -18.02
C THR A 25 -10.52 21.51 -18.61
N VAL A 26 -11.66 20.84 -18.75
CA VAL A 26 -11.79 19.51 -19.33
C VAL A 26 -12.62 19.62 -20.59
N ASP A 27 -12.13 19.04 -21.68
CA ASP A 27 -12.87 18.82 -22.92
C ASP A 27 -12.94 17.31 -23.17
N LEU A 28 -14.12 16.72 -22.95
CA LEU A 28 -14.36 15.28 -23.07
C LEU A 28 -14.41 14.83 -24.54
N GLU A 29 -14.84 15.69 -25.46
CA GLU A 29 -14.90 15.38 -26.89
C GLU A 29 -13.49 15.26 -27.47
N LYS A 30 -12.62 16.22 -27.14
CA LYS A 30 -11.21 16.20 -27.57
C LYS A 30 -10.32 15.31 -26.70
N ARG A 31 -10.86 14.76 -25.61
CA ARG A 31 -10.13 13.98 -24.61
C ARG A 31 -8.92 14.73 -24.02
N THR A 32 -9.14 15.99 -23.65
CA THR A 32 -8.08 16.87 -23.11
C THR A 32 -8.43 17.44 -21.74
N CYS A 33 -7.42 17.62 -20.90
CA CYS A 33 -7.53 18.31 -19.62
C CYS A 33 -6.30 19.22 -19.41
N THR A 34 -6.47 20.34 -18.71
CA THR A 34 -5.34 21.20 -18.32
C THR A 34 -4.37 20.56 -17.32
N CYS A 35 -4.66 19.35 -16.79
CA CYS A 35 -3.78 18.58 -15.90
C CYS A 35 -2.77 17.63 -16.60
N PRO A 36 -2.56 17.79 -17.90
CA PRO A 36 -2.09 16.79 -18.91
C PRO A 36 -2.37 15.29 -18.78
N GLU A 37 -2.79 14.76 -17.63
CA GLU A 37 -2.91 13.32 -17.37
C GLU A 37 -3.79 12.62 -18.40
N PHE A 38 -4.88 13.26 -18.84
CA PHE A 38 -5.82 12.68 -19.78
C PHE A 38 -5.19 12.44 -21.16
N GLN A 39 -4.43 13.41 -21.66
CA GLN A 39 -3.75 13.33 -22.96
C GLN A 39 -2.58 12.35 -22.93
N VAL A 40 -1.80 12.36 -21.84
CA VAL A 40 -0.59 11.55 -21.73
C VAL A 40 -0.93 10.08 -21.52
N LEU A 41 -1.90 9.77 -20.65
CA LEU A 41 -2.24 8.40 -20.33
C LEU A 41 -3.27 7.81 -21.29
N GLY A 42 -4.05 8.64 -21.98
CA GLY A 42 -5.19 8.18 -22.78
C GLY A 42 -6.32 7.56 -21.93
N LEU A 43 -6.34 7.86 -20.64
CA LEU A 43 -7.32 7.43 -19.65
C LEU A 43 -7.92 8.67 -18.97
N LEU A 44 -9.17 8.61 -18.54
CA LEU A 44 -9.79 9.75 -17.86
C LEU A 44 -8.99 10.09 -16.59
N CYS A 45 -8.56 11.35 -16.49
CA CYS A 45 -7.99 11.87 -15.24
C CYS A 45 -9.10 12.11 -14.21
N ARG A 46 -8.71 12.39 -12.96
CA ARG A 46 -9.67 12.68 -11.88
C ARG A 46 -10.66 13.81 -12.21
N HIS A 47 -10.24 14.79 -13.02
CA HIS A 47 -11.10 15.90 -13.45
C HIS A 47 -12.06 15.49 -14.55
N ALA A 48 -11.61 14.66 -15.50
CA ALA A 48 -12.45 14.13 -16.56
C ALA A 48 -13.54 13.19 -16.02
N ILE A 49 -13.20 12.36 -15.04
CA ILE A 49 -14.18 11.52 -14.32
C ILE A 49 -15.23 12.43 -13.67
N ALA A 50 -14.80 13.45 -12.93
CA ALA A 50 -15.71 14.38 -12.27
C ALA A 50 -16.59 15.14 -13.27
N ALA A 51 -16.08 15.48 -14.45
CA ALA A 51 -16.84 16.13 -15.53
C ALA A 51 -17.90 15.20 -16.15
N ALA A 52 -17.60 13.91 -16.28
CA ALA A 52 -18.50 12.92 -16.87
C ALA A 52 -19.59 12.42 -15.89
N SER A 53 -19.31 12.39 -14.58
CA SER A 53 -20.24 11.86 -13.58
C SER A 53 -21.63 12.54 -13.53
N PRO A 54 -21.77 13.89 -13.58
CA PRO A 54 -23.06 14.56 -13.50
C PRO A 54 -24.02 14.21 -14.63
N ARG A 55 -23.49 13.81 -15.80
CA ARG A 55 -24.27 13.45 -16.97
C ARG A 55 -24.43 11.93 -17.14
N ASN A 56 -23.94 11.15 -16.18
CA ASN A 56 -23.93 9.68 -16.22
C ASN A 56 -23.40 9.12 -17.56
N MET A 57 -22.37 9.77 -18.11
CA MET A 57 -21.74 9.34 -19.36
C MET A 57 -20.91 8.08 -19.10
N ASP A 58 -20.92 7.13 -20.04
CA ASP A 58 -20.06 5.95 -19.94
C ASP A 58 -18.59 6.36 -20.12
N TYR A 59 -17.77 6.02 -19.13
CA TYR A 59 -16.34 6.35 -19.14
C TYR A 59 -15.60 5.64 -20.28
N ASN A 60 -16.06 4.46 -20.70
CA ASN A 60 -15.40 3.72 -21.78
C ASN A 60 -15.39 4.50 -23.11
N MET A 61 -16.33 5.42 -23.31
CA MET A 61 -16.41 6.27 -24.51
C MET A 61 -15.22 7.21 -24.67
N PHE A 62 -14.53 7.54 -23.58
CA PHE A 62 -13.45 8.53 -23.58
C PHE A 62 -12.05 7.90 -23.41
N VAL A 63 -11.99 6.58 -23.23
CA VAL A 63 -10.73 5.85 -23.14
C VAL A 63 -10.09 5.74 -24.53
N SER A 64 -8.76 5.83 -24.59
CA SER A 64 -8.01 5.66 -25.83
C SER A 64 -8.08 4.21 -26.35
N GLU A 65 -8.04 4.04 -27.66
CA GLU A 65 -8.09 2.73 -28.33
C GLU A 65 -6.95 1.78 -27.90
N TYR A 66 -5.82 2.35 -27.45
CA TYR A 66 -4.68 1.60 -26.91
C TYR A 66 -5.00 0.80 -25.64
N HIS A 67 -6.08 1.14 -24.92
CA HIS A 67 -6.50 0.47 -23.68
C HIS A 67 -7.71 -0.45 -23.88
N VAL A 68 -8.19 -0.59 -25.12
CA VAL A 68 -9.32 -1.48 -25.43
C VAL A 68 -8.82 -2.92 -25.53
N LYS A 69 -9.60 -3.85 -24.96
CA LYS A 69 -9.26 -5.29 -24.94
C LYS A 69 -8.99 -5.85 -26.33
N GLN A 70 -9.73 -5.38 -27.34
CA GLN A 70 -9.57 -5.82 -28.72
C GLN A 70 -8.16 -5.50 -29.24
N THR A 71 -7.68 -4.28 -29.04
CA THR A 71 -6.33 -3.85 -29.41
C THR A 71 -5.24 -4.68 -28.71
N TRP A 72 -5.42 -4.98 -27.42
CA TRP A 72 -4.51 -5.86 -26.67
C TRP A 72 -4.57 -7.32 -27.11
N ALA A 73 -5.74 -7.83 -27.49
CA ALA A 73 -5.89 -9.20 -27.95
C ALA A 73 -5.15 -9.41 -29.28
N GLU A 74 -5.12 -8.39 -30.15
CA GLU A 74 -4.37 -8.44 -31.40
C GLU A 74 -2.86 -8.51 -31.17
N THR A 75 -2.31 -7.78 -30.19
CA THR A 75 -0.86 -7.84 -29.88
C THR A 75 -0.46 -9.17 -29.24
N LEU A 76 -1.37 -9.83 -28.53
CA LEU A 76 -1.15 -11.13 -27.88
C LEU A 76 -1.62 -12.32 -28.73
N LYS A 77 -2.08 -12.09 -29.97
CA LYS A 77 -2.57 -13.14 -30.87
C LYS A 77 -1.46 -14.12 -31.30
N GLY A 78 -0.20 -13.68 -31.24
CA GLY A 78 0.96 -14.50 -31.55
C GLY A 78 1.31 -15.50 -30.45
N ILE A 79 2.19 -16.45 -30.78
CA ILE A 79 2.78 -17.35 -29.80
C ILE A 79 3.80 -16.55 -28.98
N ILE A 80 3.54 -16.38 -27.68
CA ILE A 80 4.50 -15.80 -26.74
C ILE A 80 5.49 -16.89 -26.36
N LEU A 81 6.68 -16.85 -26.96
CA LEU A 81 7.76 -17.79 -26.64
C LEU A 81 8.32 -17.48 -25.24
N PRO A 82 8.77 -18.50 -24.48
CA PRO A 82 9.48 -18.27 -23.23
C PRO A 82 10.75 -17.45 -23.50
N ILE A 83 11.07 -16.55 -22.57
CA ILE A 83 12.34 -15.82 -22.60
C ILE A 83 13.48 -16.87 -22.51
N PRO A 84 14.41 -16.92 -23.48
CA PRO A 84 15.53 -17.84 -23.43
C PRO A 84 16.40 -17.59 -22.19
N ASP A 85 17.06 -18.63 -21.66
CA ASP A 85 18.04 -18.43 -20.59
C ASP A 85 19.11 -17.44 -21.10
N PRO A 86 19.51 -16.43 -20.32
CA PRO A 86 20.55 -15.48 -20.72
C PRO A 86 21.85 -16.14 -21.22
N LYS A 87 22.14 -17.38 -20.80
CA LYS A 87 23.30 -18.16 -21.26
C LYS A 87 23.15 -18.68 -22.70
N ASP A 88 21.92 -18.87 -23.15
CA ASP A 88 21.58 -19.43 -24.47
C ASP A 88 21.31 -18.31 -25.50
N VAL A 89 21.32 -17.04 -25.07
CA VAL A 89 21.17 -15.89 -25.94
C VAL A 89 22.51 -15.54 -26.57
N PHE A 90 22.61 -15.67 -27.90
CA PHE A 90 23.75 -15.13 -28.65
C PHE A 90 23.69 -13.60 -28.67
N VAL A 91 24.64 -12.95 -28.01
CA VAL A 91 24.82 -11.49 -28.05
C VAL A 91 25.98 -11.17 -28.99
N PRO A 92 25.75 -10.47 -30.12
CA PRO A 92 26.80 -10.06 -31.05
C PRO A 92 27.91 -9.25 -30.38
N ALA A 93 29.15 -9.42 -30.86
CA ALA A 93 30.33 -8.77 -30.28
C ALA A 93 30.28 -7.24 -30.34
N GLU A 94 29.51 -6.68 -31.26
CA GLU A 94 29.26 -5.26 -31.42
C GLU A 94 28.47 -4.70 -30.23
N ILE A 95 27.46 -5.44 -29.74
CA ILE A 95 26.63 -5.06 -28.60
C ILE A 95 27.41 -5.17 -27.29
N LEU A 96 28.25 -6.20 -27.15
CA LEU A 96 29.12 -6.38 -25.98
C LEU A 96 30.13 -5.24 -25.80
N LYS A 97 30.46 -4.53 -26.89
CA LYS A 97 31.35 -3.37 -26.90
C LYS A 97 30.61 -2.04 -26.71
N VAL A 98 29.28 -2.03 -26.69
CA VAL A 98 28.51 -0.80 -26.44
C VAL A 98 28.69 -0.39 -24.99
N GLU A 99 29.33 0.75 -24.78
CA GLU A 99 29.37 1.40 -23.47
C GLU A 99 28.00 2.00 -23.17
N LEU A 100 27.22 1.31 -22.33
CA LEU A 100 25.97 1.83 -21.79
C LEU A 100 26.28 2.76 -20.61
N TYR A 101 26.16 4.06 -20.85
CA TYR A 101 26.22 5.04 -19.76
C TYR A 101 24.93 4.99 -18.94
N PRO A 102 25.02 5.05 -17.60
CA PRO A 102 23.83 5.19 -16.78
C PRO A 102 23.08 6.47 -17.20
N PRO A 103 21.74 6.47 -17.17
CA PRO A 103 20.97 7.66 -17.50
C PRO A 103 21.46 8.82 -16.63
N MET A 104 21.69 9.99 -17.24
CA MET A 104 22.12 11.22 -16.55
C MET A 104 21.01 11.84 -15.69
N THR A 105 20.21 11.00 -15.02
CA THR A 105 19.18 11.44 -14.10
C THR A 105 19.84 11.79 -12.76
N LYS A 106 19.69 13.04 -12.33
CA LYS A 106 20.06 13.43 -10.98
C LYS A 106 19.18 12.65 -10.01
N ARG A 107 19.78 11.91 -9.07
CA ARG A 107 19.04 11.37 -7.93
C ARG A 107 18.30 12.51 -7.24
N THR A 108 16.99 12.38 -7.10
CA THR A 108 16.19 13.30 -6.27
C THR A 108 16.76 13.31 -4.85
N LYS A 109 16.86 14.48 -4.22
CA LYS A 109 17.35 14.61 -2.84
C LYS A 109 16.52 13.73 -1.91
N GLY A 110 17.15 12.68 -1.37
CA GLY A 110 16.52 11.73 -0.44
C GLY A 110 17.54 10.72 0.09
N LYS A 111 17.27 10.15 1.27
CA LYS A 111 18.14 9.14 1.89
C LYS A 111 18.22 7.92 0.95
N PRO A 112 19.43 7.48 0.54
CA PRO A 112 19.58 6.25 -0.21
C PRO A 112 18.90 5.11 0.54
N CYS A 113 17.99 4.40 -0.13
CA CYS A 113 17.40 3.20 0.46
C CYS A 113 18.53 2.18 0.59
N ILE A 114 18.98 1.91 1.82
CA ILE A 114 20.07 0.96 2.12
C ILE A 114 19.68 -0.46 1.72
N LYS A 115 18.38 -0.75 1.71
CA LYS A 115 17.82 -2.05 1.33
C LYS A 115 17.13 -1.93 -0.03
N ARG A 116 17.41 -2.88 -0.92
CA ARG A 116 16.73 -3.02 -2.21
C ARG A 116 15.22 -3.22 -1.97
N LYS A 117 14.37 -2.45 -2.65
CA LYS A 117 12.93 -2.72 -2.71
C LYS A 117 12.70 -3.83 -3.73
N LEU A 118 12.08 -4.93 -3.30
CA LEU A 118 11.73 -6.04 -4.17
C LEU A 118 10.47 -5.70 -4.98
N SER A 119 10.40 -6.15 -6.23
CA SER A 119 9.15 -6.16 -6.99
C SER A 119 8.17 -7.20 -6.43
N ALA A 120 6.88 -7.10 -6.79
CA ALA A 120 5.81 -7.95 -6.24
C ALA A 120 6.02 -9.48 -6.46
N GLY A 121 6.91 -9.88 -7.37
CA GLY A 121 7.28 -11.28 -7.61
C GLY A 121 8.66 -11.69 -7.07
N GLU A 122 9.45 -10.76 -6.53
CA GLU A 122 10.77 -11.06 -5.97
C GLU A 122 10.65 -11.27 -4.46
N PHE A 123 10.80 -12.51 -4.01
CA PHE A 123 10.86 -12.84 -2.59
C PHE A 123 12.32 -13.14 -2.22
N LEU A 124 12.87 -12.45 -1.22
CA LEU A 124 14.21 -12.70 -0.69
C LEU A 124 14.26 -14.11 -0.10
N GLY A 125 14.93 -15.05 -0.76
CA GLY A 125 15.70 -16.19 -0.21
C GLY A 125 15.03 -17.21 0.73
N ILE A 126 13.86 -16.93 1.28
CA ILE A 126 13.16 -17.74 2.28
C ILE A 126 12.58 -19.00 1.62
N ILE A 127 12.28 -18.95 0.32
CA ILE A 127 11.75 -20.10 -0.43
C ILE A 127 12.76 -21.24 -0.56
N ARG A 128 14.08 -20.98 -0.53
CA ARG A 128 15.07 -22.07 -0.63
C ARG A 128 15.08 -22.98 0.61
N TYR A 129 14.65 -22.46 1.77
CA TYR A 129 14.44 -23.27 2.97
C TYR A 129 13.04 -23.87 3.05
N LEU A 130 12.03 -23.20 2.49
CA LEU A 130 10.63 -23.68 2.51
C LEU A 130 10.35 -24.84 1.55
N LEU A 131 11.11 -25.00 0.46
CA LEU A 131 10.88 -26.10 -0.50
C LEU A 131 11.46 -27.46 -0.07
N ILE A 132 12.15 -27.56 1.08
CA ILE A 132 12.77 -28.80 1.57
C ILE A 132 12.16 -29.29 2.91
N MET A 133 11.27 -28.50 3.52
CA MET A 133 10.59 -28.92 4.74
C MET A 133 9.31 -29.68 4.37
N PRO A 134 9.12 -30.96 4.78
CA PRO A 134 7.77 -31.52 4.79
C PRO A 134 6.89 -30.57 5.61
N GLU A 135 5.73 -30.18 5.07
CA GLU A 135 4.81 -29.24 5.70
C GLU A 135 4.59 -29.63 7.16
N PHE A 136 5.27 -28.95 8.09
CA PHE A 136 5.02 -29.13 9.50
C PHE A 136 3.76 -28.30 9.79
N PRO A 137 2.59 -28.93 10.02
CA PRO A 137 1.37 -28.15 10.19
C PRO A 137 1.50 -27.32 11.46
N ILE A 138 1.33 -26.00 11.40
CA ILE A 138 1.35 -25.15 12.62
C ILE A 138 0.37 -25.70 13.67
N LEU A 139 -0.72 -26.31 13.22
CA LEU A 139 -1.75 -26.93 14.06
C LEU A 139 -1.31 -28.21 14.80
N SER A 140 -0.19 -28.83 14.42
CA SER A 140 0.37 -29.98 15.15
C SER A 140 1.25 -29.57 16.33
N LEU A 141 1.57 -28.27 16.47
CA LEU A 141 2.30 -27.74 17.61
C LEU A 141 1.41 -27.67 18.86
N PRO A 142 1.98 -27.67 20.07
CA PRO A 142 1.25 -27.31 21.28
C PRO A 142 0.66 -25.90 21.18
N ALA A 143 -0.50 -25.69 21.82
CA ALA A 143 -1.25 -24.43 21.74
C ALA A 143 -0.43 -23.21 22.20
N GLU A 144 0.48 -23.38 23.17
CA GLU A 144 1.36 -22.28 23.61
C GLU A 144 2.30 -21.82 22.50
N VAL A 145 2.89 -22.77 21.77
CA VAL A 145 3.83 -22.47 20.68
C VAL A 145 3.10 -21.82 19.51
N GLN A 146 1.88 -22.28 19.20
CA GLN A 146 1.03 -21.64 18.19
C GLN A 146 0.75 -20.17 18.54
N ALA A 147 0.41 -19.88 19.79
CA ALA A 147 0.16 -18.52 20.25
C ALA A 147 1.42 -17.64 20.14
N LEU A 148 2.60 -18.15 20.50
CA LEU A 148 3.88 -17.43 20.38
C LEU A 148 4.22 -17.09 18.93
N VAL A 149 3.99 -18.02 17.99
CA VAL A 149 4.17 -17.76 16.56
C VAL A 149 3.27 -16.62 16.10
N VAL A 150 1.99 -16.65 16.48
CA VAL A 150 1.02 -15.60 16.11
C VAL A 150 1.39 -14.24 16.73
N GLN A 151 1.82 -14.21 17.99
CA GLN A 151 2.34 -13.00 18.64
C GLN A 151 3.55 -12.43 17.89
N ARG A 152 4.47 -13.31 17.47
CA ARG A 152 5.65 -12.89 16.71
C ARG A 152 5.29 -12.34 15.33
N VAL A 153 4.29 -12.90 14.67
CA VAL A 153 3.75 -12.36 13.41
C VAL A 153 3.15 -10.97 13.65
N ALA A 154 2.34 -10.81 14.69
CA ALA A 154 1.72 -9.53 15.05
C ALA A 154 2.73 -8.42 15.37
N HIS A 155 3.84 -8.76 16.03
CA HIS A 155 4.94 -7.83 16.32
C HIS A 155 5.65 -7.34 15.04
N ASN A 156 5.79 -8.22 14.04
CA ASN A 156 6.58 -7.92 12.85
C ASN A 156 5.78 -7.27 11.73
N SER A 157 4.55 -7.73 11.50
CA SER A 157 3.77 -7.34 10.32
C SER A 157 2.27 -7.46 10.56
N ILE A 158 1.59 -6.31 10.53
CA ILE A 158 0.13 -6.26 10.59
C ILE A 158 -0.50 -6.98 9.39
N ALA A 159 0.07 -6.83 8.20
CA ALA A 159 -0.45 -7.45 6.98
C ALA A 159 -0.43 -8.98 7.10
N ASP A 160 0.69 -9.53 7.58
CA ASP A 160 0.82 -10.97 7.75
C ASP A 160 -0.12 -11.50 8.84
N LEU A 161 -0.38 -10.73 9.90
CA LEU A 161 -1.40 -11.10 10.90
C LEU A 161 -2.81 -11.18 10.29
N TYR A 162 -3.18 -10.23 9.42
CA TYR A 162 -4.48 -10.28 8.73
C TYR A 162 -4.59 -11.44 7.76
N ILE A 163 -3.52 -11.76 7.02
CA ILE A 163 -3.46 -12.94 6.16
C ILE A 163 -3.61 -14.21 7.02
N LEU A 164 -2.86 -14.30 8.12
CA LEU A 164 -2.88 -15.44 9.04
C LEU A 164 -4.27 -15.69 9.60
N ARG A 165 -4.99 -14.63 9.98
CA ARG A 165 -6.38 -14.69 10.46
C ARG A 165 -7.35 -15.28 9.43
N ALA A 166 -7.10 -15.06 8.14
CA ALA A 166 -7.96 -15.53 7.07
C ALA A 166 -7.74 -17.01 6.72
N THR A 167 -6.65 -17.63 7.18
CA THR A 167 -6.30 -19.01 6.83
C THR A 167 -7.23 -20.05 7.44
N SER A 168 -7.64 -19.87 8.71
CA SER A 168 -8.53 -20.82 9.40
C SER A 168 -9.18 -20.22 10.65
N LYS A 169 -10.24 -20.89 11.14
CA LYS A 169 -10.92 -20.53 12.40
C LYS A 169 -9.99 -20.64 13.61
N SER A 170 -9.11 -21.64 13.63
CA SER A 170 -8.13 -21.83 14.72
C SER A 170 -7.13 -20.67 14.76
N MET A 171 -6.61 -20.25 13.61
CA MET A 171 -5.70 -19.10 13.54
C MET A 171 -6.40 -17.78 13.87
N LEU A 172 -7.68 -17.63 13.49
CA LEU A 172 -8.49 -16.49 13.92
C LEU A 172 -8.67 -16.45 15.45
N ALA A 173 -8.89 -17.59 16.09
CA ALA A 173 -9.01 -17.67 17.55
C ALA A 173 -7.69 -17.28 18.24
N LEU A 174 -6.56 -17.85 17.79
CA LEU A 174 -5.24 -17.53 18.33
C LEU A 174 -4.86 -16.06 18.13
N ALA A 175 -5.18 -15.49 16.97
CA ALA A 175 -4.93 -14.07 16.65
C ALA A 175 -5.78 -13.10 17.47
N ASN A 176 -6.85 -13.57 18.12
CA ASN A 176 -7.67 -12.77 19.03
C ASN A 176 -7.29 -12.95 20.51
N ASN A 177 -6.23 -13.70 20.83
CA ASN A 177 -5.73 -13.81 22.19
C ASN A 177 -5.12 -12.48 22.68
N GLY A 178 -5.26 -12.20 23.98
CA GLY A 178 -4.74 -10.99 24.64
C GLY A 178 -3.25 -10.75 24.39
N GLY A 179 -2.43 -11.81 24.44
CA GLY A 179 -0.99 -11.73 24.19
C GLY A 179 -0.63 -11.19 22.80
N VAL A 180 -1.49 -11.36 21.79
CA VAL A 180 -1.27 -10.80 20.44
C VAL A 180 -1.41 -9.29 20.45
N TYR A 181 -2.40 -8.77 21.17
CA TYR A 181 -2.61 -7.34 21.34
C TYR A 181 -1.54 -6.71 22.24
N ALA A 182 -1.04 -7.46 23.23
CA ALA A 182 0.09 -7.05 24.08
C ALA A 182 1.41 -6.96 23.28
N ALA A 183 1.66 -7.86 22.33
CA ALA A 183 2.87 -7.88 21.49
C ALA A 183 2.80 -7.00 20.23
N PHE A 184 1.68 -6.32 19.99
CA PHE A 184 1.43 -5.60 18.75
C PHE A 184 2.27 -4.31 18.65
N ASP A 185 2.99 -4.12 17.54
CA ASP A 185 3.78 -2.90 17.28
C ASP A 185 2.93 -1.84 16.56
N LEU A 186 2.43 -0.87 17.32
CA LEU A 186 1.63 0.22 16.76
C LEU A 186 2.45 1.35 16.13
N PHE A 187 3.76 1.42 16.36
CA PHE A 187 4.58 2.45 15.72
C PHE A 187 4.69 2.21 14.21
N LYS A 188 4.59 0.95 13.78
CA LYS A 188 4.51 0.57 12.36
C LYS A 188 3.12 0.79 11.74
N PHE A 189 2.10 1.09 12.54
CA PHE A 189 0.74 1.33 12.08
C PHE A 189 0.43 2.84 12.00
N PRO A 190 -0.25 3.34 10.95
CA PRO A 190 -0.64 4.74 10.89
C PRO A 190 -1.75 5.05 11.90
N TRP A 191 -1.35 5.36 13.13
CA TRP A 191 -2.24 5.65 14.28
C TRP A 191 -2.92 7.03 14.18
N TYR A 192 -2.46 7.92 13.29
CA TYR A 192 -3.01 9.25 13.06
C TYR A 192 -4.34 9.28 12.26
N VAL A 193 -4.88 8.13 11.88
CA VAL A 193 -6.07 8.01 11.00
C VAL A 193 -7.41 8.30 11.74
N GLY A 194 -7.36 8.90 12.93
CA GLY A 194 -8.48 9.69 13.47
C GLY A 194 -9.76 8.94 13.84
N LYS A 195 -9.71 7.62 14.07
CA LYS A 195 -10.87 6.84 14.53
C LYS A 195 -10.58 6.07 15.81
N ARG A 196 -11.62 5.94 16.65
CA ARG A 196 -11.72 4.98 17.77
C ARG A 196 -11.61 3.55 17.24
N ASN A 197 -10.41 3.13 16.87
CA ASN A 197 -10.19 1.80 16.32
C ASN A 197 -10.31 0.78 17.46
N LEU A 198 -11.17 -0.22 17.28
CA LEU A 198 -11.34 -1.32 18.23
C LEU A 198 -10.01 -1.99 18.60
N LEU A 199 -9.07 -2.04 17.65
CA LEU A 199 -7.69 -2.51 17.84
C LEU A 199 -6.93 -1.70 18.91
N LEU A 200 -6.93 -0.36 18.79
CA LEU A 200 -6.28 0.53 19.77
C LEU A 200 -6.88 0.35 21.17
N ARG A 201 -8.20 0.15 21.25
CA ARG A 201 -8.87 -0.10 22.51
C ARG A 201 -8.43 -1.42 23.15
N ARG A 202 -8.40 -2.51 22.37
CA ARG A 202 -7.95 -3.82 22.85
C ARG A 202 -6.48 -3.82 23.25
N CYS A 203 -5.60 -3.24 22.44
CA CYS A 203 -4.18 -3.11 22.80
C CYS A 203 -3.98 -2.27 24.07
N PHE A 204 -4.79 -1.22 24.27
CA PHE A 204 -4.74 -0.43 25.50
C PHE A 204 -5.21 -1.22 26.73
N GLU A 205 -6.31 -1.97 26.60
CA GLU A 205 -6.86 -2.83 27.66
C GLU A 205 -5.86 -3.93 28.08
N GLU A 206 -5.09 -4.46 27.12
CA GLU A 206 -4.02 -5.45 27.35
C GLU A 206 -2.70 -4.82 27.82
N GLY A 207 -2.64 -3.49 28.02
CA GLY A 207 -1.47 -2.80 28.54
C GLY A 207 -0.29 -2.73 27.57
N ASN A 208 -0.53 -2.80 26.26
CA ASN A 208 0.52 -2.74 25.24
C ASN A 208 1.36 -1.45 25.35
N PRO A 209 2.71 -1.55 25.44
CA PRO A 209 3.59 -0.38 25.64
C PRO A 209 3.44 0.68 24.54
N SER A 210 3.36 0.29 23.27
CA SER A 210 3.16 1.22 22.15
C SER A 210 1.87 2.02 22.31
N THR A 211 0.79 1.36 22.72
CA THR A 211 -0.52 2.01 22.88
C THR A 211 -0.55 2.94 24.08
N LEU A 212 0.07 2.53 25.20
CA LEU A 212 0.23 3.37 26.38
C LEU A 212 0.99 4.66 26.03
N TYR A 213 2.08 4.53 25.26
CA TYR A 213 2.83 5.69 24.77
C TYR A 213 1.98 6.58 23.87
N VAL A 214 1.33 6.02 22.84
CA VAL A 214 0.50 6.80 21.89
C VAL A 214 -0.63 7.53 22.62
N LYS A 215 -1.35 6.87 23.54
CA LYS A 215 -2.38 7.53 24.36
C LYS A 215 -1.81 8.56 25.33
N GLY A 216 -0.65 8.28 25.92
CA GLY A 216 0.03 9.20 26.80
C GLY A 216 0.41 10.51 26.11
N VAL A 217 0.94 10.42 24.87
CA VAL A 217 1.23 11.57 24.01
C VAL A 217 -0.05 12.33 23.65
N GLU A 218 -1.13 11.63 23.28
CA GLU A 218 -2.43 12.27 23.01
C GLU A 218 -2.96 13.03 24.25
N TYR A 219 -2.90 12.41 25.43
CA TYR A 219 -3.40 13.01 26.66
C TYR A 219 -2.56 14.22 27.07
N PHE A 220 -1.25 14.15 26.88
CA PHE A 220 -0.32 15.21 27.24
C PHE A 220 -0.39 16.41 26.31
N TYR A 221 -0.43 16.20 24.99
CA TYR A 221 -0.32 17.28 23.99
C TYR A 221 -1.66 17.75 23.40
N ARG A 222 -2.71 16.91 23.43
CA ARG A 222 -4.00 17.22 22.77
C ARG A 222 -5.13 17.50 23.75
N LEU A 223 -5.11 16.87 24.92
CA LEU A 223 -6.22 16.94 25.89
C LEU A 223 -5.85 17.69 27.19
N ASP A 224 -4.66 18.30 27.28
CA ASP A 224 -4.14 19.02 28.45
C ASP A 224 -4.19 18.23 29.78
N ARG A 225 -4.20 16.89 29.69
CA ARG A 225 -4.19 15.97 30.84
C ARG A 225 -2.76 15.58 31.17
N HIS A 226 -1.95 16.55 31.57
CA HIS A 226 -0.50 16.37 31.72
C HIS A 226 -0.11 15.26 32.71
N VAL A 227 -0.74 15.19 33.88
CA VAL A 227 -0.41 14.20 34.92
C VAL A 227 -0.69 12.78 34.43
N GLU A 228 -1.86 12.57 33.84
CA GLU A 228 -2.27 11.25 33.32
C GLU A 228 -1.47 10.85 32.07
N GLY A 229 -1.23 11.80 31.18
CA GLY A 229 -0.40 11.59 29.99
C GLY A 229 1.01 11.17 30.37
N LEU A 230 1.64 11.87 31.32
CA LEU A 230 2.97 11.54 31.81
C LEU A 230 3.02 10.18 32.51
N ALA A 231 2.00 9.85 33.30
CA ALA A 231 1.89 8.55 33.96
C ALA A 231 1.81 7.39 32.94
N LEU A 232 1.07 7.56 31.85
CA LEU A 232 0.99 6.58 30.76
C LEU A 232 2.31 6.44 30.00
N ILE A 233 2.97 7.56 29.69
CA ILE A 233 4.29 7.56 29.03
C ILE A 233 5.33 6.86 29.91
N LYS A 234 5.33 7.13 31.21
CA LYS A 234 6.23 6.47 32.17
C LYS A 234 5.99 4.96 32.22
N ARG A 235 4.73 4.53 32.33
CA ARG A 235 4.36 3.10 32.29
C ARG A 235 4.80 2.41 31.00
N ALA A 236 4.72 3.10 29.87
CA ALA A 236 5.21 2.58 28.60
C ALA A 236 6.74 2.42 28.59
N ALA A 237 7.47 3.40 29.15
CA ALA A 237 8.92 3.34 29.26
C ALA A 237 9.40 2.23 30.19
N ASP A 238 8.74 2.05 31.33
CA ASP A 238 9.07 1.01 32.32
C ASP A 238 8.80 -0.41 31.78
N ALA A 239 7.83 -0.57 30.88
CA ALA A 239 7.51 -1.85 30.26
C ALA A 239 8.53 -2.30 29.19
N GLY A 240 9.38 -1.39 28.69
CA GLY A 240 10.34 -1.66 27.64
C GLY A 240 9.72 -1.91 26.26
N PHE A 241 10.52 -1.73 25.21
CA PHE A 241 10.19 -2.13 23.84
C PHE A 241 11.38 -2.94 23.32
N GLU A 242 11.30 -4.28 23.42
CA GLU A 242 12.31 -5.21 22.90
C GLU A 242 11.95 -5.75 21.51
#